data_AF-A0A7W1E3M4-F1
#
_entry.id   AF-A0A7W1E3M4-F1
#
_cell.length_a   1.000
_cell.length_b   1.000
_cell.length_c   1.000
_cell.angle_alpha   90.00
_cell.angle_beta   90.00
_cell.angle_gamma   90.00
#
_symmetry.space_group_name_H-M   'P 1'
#
loop_
_entity.id
_entity.type
_entity.pdbx_description
1 polymer ?
#
loop_
_entity_poly.entity_id
_entity_poly.type
_entity_poly.pdbx_seq_one_letter_code
_entity_poly.pdbx_strand_id
1 'polypeptide(L)'
;MTATEIAGTLDIRPWPDPVIDVLGHDPRSHYVETYWLSVLGPSTTWLLRRLARGLETSPAGFTLSLDSTARALGLATTSSKHS
;
A
#
# COMPACT_ATOMS: atom_id res chain seq x y z
N MET A 1 10.07 -24.06 17.00
CA MET A 1 9.88 -23.75 15.57
C MET A 1 9.50 -22.29 15.47
N THR A 2 10.49 -21.39 15.36
CA THR A 2 10.30 -19.93 15.41
C THR A 2 9.93 -19.41 14.03
N ALA A 3 8.72 -18.86 13.90
CA ALA A 3 8.26 -18.19 12.70
C ALA A 3 9.19 -17.02 12.37
N THR A 4 9.65 -16.94 11.11
CA THR A 4 10.45 -15.83 10.59
C THR A 4 9.66 -14.53 10.70
N GLU A 5 10.07 -13.68 11.65
CA GLU A 5 9.52 -12.35 11.87
C GLU A 5 9.91 -11.44 10.70
N ILE A 6 8.96 -11.06 9.86
CA ILE A 6 9.13 -10.01 8.86
C ILE A 6 9.12 -8.64 9.56
N ALA A 7 10.14 -8.38 10.37
CA ALA A 7 10.40 -7.09 11.01
C ALA A 7 11.00 -6.10 10.00
N GLY A 8 10.29 -5.86 8.90
CA GLY A 8 10.69 -4.89 7.88
C GLY A 8 9.93 -3.57 8.03
N THR A 9 10.65 -2.46 7.89
CA THR A 9 10.05 -1.14 7.70
C THR A 9 10.40 -0.64 6.31
N LEU A 10 9.47 0.08 5.68
CA LEU A 10 9.68 0.76 4.40
C LEU A 10 9.51 2.27 4.59
N ASP A 11 10.41 3.05 4.00
CA ASP A 11 10.23 4.50 3.90
C ASP A 11 9.41 4.81 2.65
N ILE A 12 8.26 5.45 2.85
CA ILE A 12 7.33 5.82 1.79
C ILE A 12 7.54 7.29 1.48
N ARG A 13 7.90 7.58 0.24
CA ARG A 13 8.14 8.96 -0.25
C ARG A 13 7.13 9.29 -1.34
N PRO A 14 6.64 10.55 -1.40
CA PRO A 14 5.87 10.98 -2.56
C PRO A 14 6.75 10.90 -3.80
N TRP A 15 6.14 10.50 -4.92
CA TRP A 15 6.77 10.61 -6.22
C TRP A 15 6.04 11.71 -7.00
N PRO A 16 6.61 12.93 -7.08
CA PRO A 16 6.05 13.98 -7.92
C PRO A 16 6.22 13.59 -9.38
N ASP A 17 5.11 13.41 -10.09
CA ASP A 17 5.08 13.08 -11.51
C ASP A 17 4.07 14.01 -12.21
N PRO A 18 4.54 15.00 -12.99
CA PRO A 18 3.67 16.03 -13.56
C PRO A 18 2.65 15.50 -14.57
N VAL A 19 2.81 14.28 -15.09
CA VAL A 19 1.85 13.65 -16.01
C VAL A 19 0.75 12.95 -15.20
N ILE A 20 1.15 12.14 -14.21
CA ILE A 20 0.21 11.40 -13.36
C ILE A 20 -0.56 12.33 -12.43
N ASP A 21 0.04 13.43 -11.98
CA ASP A 21 -0.63 14.45 -11.16
C ASP A 21 -1.80 15.11 -11.91
N VAL A 22 -1.80 15.08 -13.25
CA VAL A 22 -2.86 15.65 -14.09
C VAL A 22 -3.85 14.59 -14.59
N LEU A 23 -3.36 13.41 -14.96
CA LEU A 23 -4.16 12.37 -15.63
C LEU A 23 -4.55 11.19 -14.72
N GLY A 24 -3.95 11.09 -13.54
CA GLY A 24 -4.15 9.98 -12.62
C GLY A 24 -5.51 10.00 -11.93
N HIS A 25 -5.91 8.83 -11.42
CA HIS A 25 -7.10 8.69 -10.57
C HIS A 25 -6.69 8.48 -9.12
N ASP A 26 -7.34 9.20 -8.21
CA ASP A 26 -7.16 8.99 -6.78
C ASP A 26 -7.52 7.52 -6.42
N PRO A 27 -6.70 6.80 -5.63
CA PRO A 27 -6.97 5.43 -5.20
C PRO A 27 -8.32 5.19 -4.48
N ARG A 28 -8.96 6.26 -4.00
CA ARG A 28 -10.28 6.26 -3.32
C ARG A 28 -11.41 6.70 -4.25
N SER A 29 -11.12 7.06 -5.49
CA SER A 29 -12.14 7.41 -6.47
C SER A 29 -13.00 6.20 -6.86
N HIS A 30 -14.23 6.49 -7.31
CA HIS A 30 -15.14 5.48 -7.85
C HIS A 30 -14.55 4.74 -9.07
N TYR A 31 -13.71 5.42 -9.86
CA TYR A 31 -13.03 4.82 -11.00
C TYR A 31 -12.18 3.61 -10.57
N VAL A 32 -11.37 3.77 -9.52
CA VAL A 32 -10.51 2.70 -9.00
C VAL A 32 -11.35 1.53 -8.48
N GLU A 33 -12.49 1.81 -7.83
CA GLU A 33 -13.40 0.75 -7.37
C GLU A 33 -14.06 -0.01 -8.53
N THR A 34 -14.39 0.69 -9.62
CA THR A 34 -15.06 0.09 -10.78
C THR A 34 -14.09 -0.72 -11.65
N TYR A 35 -12.88 -0.20 -11.88
CA TYR A 35 -11.97 -0.72 -12.90
C TYR A 35 -10.72 -1.39 -12.35
N TRP A 36 -10.16 -0.89 -11.23
CA TRP A 36 -8.91 -1.44 -10.70
C TRP A 36 -9.15 -2.54 -9.68
N LEU A 37 -10.27 -2.51 -8.95
CA LEU A 37 -10.55 -3.47 -7.89
C LEU A 37 -10.53 -4.92 -8.38
N SER A 38 -11.10 -5.19 -9.57
CA SER A 38 -11.13 -6.54 -10.15
C SER A 38 -9.75 -7.00 -10.66
N VAL A 39 -8.87 -6.07 -11.02
CA VAL A 39 -7.53 -6.35 -11.56
C VAL A 39 -6.51 -6.53 -10.43
N LEU A 40 -6.49 -5.61 -9.46
CA LEU A 40 -5.53 -5.57 -8.36
C LEU A 40 -5.96 -6.40 -7.15
N GLY A 41 -7.27 -6.67 -7.04
CA GLY A 41 -7.88 -7.27 -5.88
C GLY A 41 -8.09 -6.28 -4.71
N PRO A 42 -8.84 -6.72 -3.69
CA PRO A 42 -9.22 -5.86 -2.57
C PRO A 42 -8.02 -5.42 -1.73
N SER A 43 -7.13 -6.33 -1.35
CA SER A 43 -6.02 -6.02 -0.42
C SER A 43 -5.05 -4.97 -0.99
N THR A 44 -4.69 -5.10 -2.26
CA THR A 44 -3.82 -4.14 -2.96
C THR A 44 -4.49 -2.78 -3.05
N THR A 45 -5.78 -2.74 -3.42
CA THR A 45 -6.55 -1.48 -3.50
C THR A 45 -6.62 -0.79 -2.13
N TRP A 46 -6.83 -1.55 -1.05
CA TRP A 46 -6.80 -1.01 0.32
C TRP A 46 -5.41 -0.51 0.74
N LEU A 47 -4.34 -1.21 0.36
CA LEU A 47 -2.98 -0.74 0.59
C LEU A 47 -2.74 0.61 -0.10
N LEU A 48 -3.12 0.76 -1.37
CA LEU A 48 -2.98 2.04 -2.10
C LEU A 48 -3.76 3.17 -1.41
N ARG A 49 -5.01 2.91 -0.99
CA ARG A 49 -5.81 3.88 -0.23
C ARG A 49 -5.15 4.29 1.08
N ARG A 50 -4.52 3.34 1.79
CA ARG A 50 -3.76 3.59 3.02
C ARG A 50 -2.52 4.45 2.74
N LEU A 51 -1.74 4.14 1.71
CA LEU A 51 -0.54 4.90 1.33
C LEU A 51 -0.88 6.34 0.96
N ALA A 52 -1.92 6.54 0.15
CA ALA A 52 -2.41 7.87 -0.19
C ALA A 52 -2.78 8.68 1.07
N ARG A 53 -3.46 8.05 2.06
CA ARG A 53 -3.84 8.77 3.30
C ARG A 53 -2.62 9.13 4.13
N GLY A 54 -1.62 8.25 4.16
CA GLY A 54 -0.35 8.52 4.83
C GLY A 54 0.37 9.71 4.20
N LEU A 55 0.41 9.81 2.87
CA LEU A 55 1.04 10.92 2.17
C LEU A 55 0.27 12.24 2.32
N GLU A 56 -1.06 12.21 2.41
CA GLU A 56 -1.84 13.42 2.76
C GLU A 56 -1.54 13.92 4.17
N THR A 57 -1.41 12.99 5.13
CA THR A 57 -1.11 13.32 6.53
C THR A 57 0.35 13.74 6.71
N SER A 58 1.25 13.19 5.90
CA SER A 58 2.68 13.44 5.95
C SER A 58 3.23 13.62 4.53
N PRO A 59 3.11 14.83 3.96
CA PRO A 59 3.50 15.11 2.57
C PRO A 59 4.99 14.87 2.29
N ALA A 60 5.85 14.94 3.30
CA ALA A 60 7.27 14.63 3.16
C ALA A 60 7.56 13.12 3.08
N GLY A 61 6.58 12.25 3.30
CA GLY A 61 6.75 10.81 3.44
C GLY A 61 6.63 10.32 4.89
N PHE A 62 6.58 9.01 5.07
CA PHE A 62 6.43 8.35 6.38
C PHE A 62 6.97 6.92 6.36
N THR A 63 7.32 6.41 7.54
CA THR A 63 7.76 5.01 7.70
C THR A 63 6.56 4.08 7.88
N LEU A 64 6.51 3.02 7.07
CA LEU A 64 5.50 1.98 7.11
C LEU A 64 6.09 0.68 7.68
N SER A 65 5.51 0.18 8.78
CA SER A 65 5.84 -1.16 9.29
C SER A 65 5.09 -2.24 8.49
N LEU A 66 5.82 -3.22 7.97
CA LEU A 66 5.27 -4.28 7.12
C LEU A 66 4.41 -5.26 7.92
N ASP A 67 4.84 -5.67 9.10
CA ASP A 67 4.08 -6.59 9.96
C ASP A 67 2.71 -6.00 10.34
N SER A 68 2.70 -4.78 10.88
CA SER A 68 1.44 -4.13 11.27
C SER A 68 0.55 -3.81 10.07
N THR A 69 1.12 -3.54 8.90
CA THR A 69 0.35 -3.34 7.66
C THR A 69 -0.24 -4.65 7.15
N ALA A 70 0.51 -5.74 7.14
CA ALA A 70 0.02 -7.07 6.74
C ALA A 70 -1.14 -7.53 7.62
N ARG A 71 -1.00 -7.37 8.95
CA ARG A 71 -2.07 -7.66 9.91
C ARG A 71 -3.31 -6.80 9.67
N ALA A 72 -3.13 -5.49 9.46
CA ALA A 72 -4.25 -4.58 9.19
C ALA A 72 -4.99 -4.90 7.88
N LEU A 73 -4.29 -5.47 6.88
CA LEU A 73 -4.88 -5.92 5.62
C LEU A 73 -5.45 -7.34 5.68
N GLY A 74 -5.39 -8.01 6.83
CA GLY A 74 -5.86 -9.39 6.99
C GLY A 74 -5.03 -10.40 6.20
N LEU A 75 -3.79 -10.05 5.83
CA LEU A 75 -2.89 -10.96 5.14
C LEU A 75 -2.33 -11.96 6.15
N ALA A 76 -2.62 -13.24 5.96
CA ALA A 76 -1.95 -14.29 6.72
C ALA A 76 -0.45 -14.21 6.44
N THR A 77 0.38 -14.21 7.48
CA THR A 77 1.85 -14.19 7.37
C THR A 77 2.36 -15.56 6.89
N THR A 78 1.96 -15.98 5.69
CA THR A 78 2.66 -17.07 5.02
C THR A 78 3.96 -16.47 4.53
N SER A 79 5.05 -16.71 5.28
CA SER A 79 6.41 -16.36 4.89
C SER A 79 6.61 -16.71 3.41
N SER A 80 6.68 -15.70 2.55
CA SER A 80 7.09 -15.87 1.16
C SER A 80 8.57 -16.22 1.18
N LYS A 81 8.88 -17.51 1.09
CA LYS A 81 10.24 -17.98 0.80
C LYS A 81 10.54 -17.61 -0.64
N HIS A 82 11.06 -16.41 -0.87
CA HIS A 82 11.75 -16.13 -2.12
C HIS A 82 13.11 -16.81 -2.00
N SER A 83 13.30 -17.86 -2.80
CA SER A 83 14.56 -18.59 -2.91
C SER A 83 15.50 -17.91 -3.89
#